data_AF-A0A2V4I6E5-F1
#
_entry.id   AF-A0A2V4I6E5-F1
#
_cell.length_a   1.000
_cell.length_b   1.000
_cell.length_c   1.000
_cell.angle_alpha   90.00
_cell.angle_beta   90.00
_cell.angle_gamma   90.00
#
_symmetry.space_group_name_H-M   'P 1'
#
loop_
_entity.id
_entity.type
_entity.pdbx_description
1 polymer ?
#
loop_
_entity_poly.entity_id
_entity_poly.type
_entity_poly.pdbx_seq_one_letter_code
_entity_poly.pdbx_strand_id
1 'polypeptide(L)'
;MVNILRIVAVSTLTCALLSGCDQSAPPAQNNAIGRPAATQNTTAEVKSQEALGLALSSPEAAAQIAAKYPEAVAQATLRASEQALADFKASPESAKVNLAAYAQLATAAASAAPDSKTVQDAASKTREFKDKAERM
;
A
#
# COMPACT_ATOMS: atom_id res chain seq x y z
N MET A 1 15.44 10.63 -42.51
CA MET A 1 15.17 11.87 -41.75
C MET A 1 13.92 12.51 -42.33
N VAL A 2 13.02 12.98 -41.45
CA VAL A 2 11.75 13.71 -41.71
C VAL A 2 10.57 12.87 -42.22
N ASN A 3 9.52 12.75 -41.38
CA ASN A 3 8.10 12.72 -41.78
C ASN A 3 7.24 13.07 -40.54
N ILE A 4 6.90 14.35 -40.31
CA ILE A 4 5.67 15.04 -40.75
C ILE A 4 4.40 14.55 -40.03
N LEU A 5 4.12 15.23 -38.90
CA LEU A 5 2.89 15.97 -38.59
C LEU A 5 1.59 15.60 -39.35
N ARG A 6 0.61 15.08 -38.61
CA ARG A 6 -0.82 15.50 -38.60
C ARG A 6 -1.36 15.10 -37.21
N ILE A 7 -2.13 15.88 -36.46
CA ILE A 7 -3.46 16.37 -36.79
C ILE A 7 -3.75 17.66 -35.99
N VAL A 8 -4.32 18.61 -36.70
CA VAL A 8 -4.90 19.88 -36.24
C VAL A 8 -6.32 19.66 -35.73
N ALA A 9 -6.67 20.32 -34.63
CA ALA A 9 -7.99 20.92 -34.38
C ALA A 9 -7.79 22.03 -33.32
N VAL A 10 -7.86 23.33 -33.66
CA VAL A 10 -9.10 24.15 -33.67
C VAL A 10 -9.70 24.19 -32.26
N SER A 11 -9.92 25.32 -31.57
CA SER A 11 -9.88 26.73 -31.96
C SER A 11 -10.04 27.61 -30.71
N THR A 12 -9.56 28.85 -30.83
CA THR A 12 -10.09 30.08 -30.21
C THR A 12 -10.20 30.15 -28.68
N LEU A 13 -9.10 30.60 -28.10
CA LEU A 13 -9.04 31.41 -26.90
C LEU A 13 -9.77 32.75 -27.15
N THR A 14 -10.89 32.98 -26.45
CA THR A 14 -11.50 34.32 -26.33
C THR A 14 -11.67 34.63 -24.84
N CYS A 15 -10.90 35.61 -24.38
CA CYS A 15 -11.06 36.23 -23.07
C CYS A 15 -12.25 37.19 -23.05
N ALA A 16 -12.76 37.37 -21.82
CA ALA A 16 -13.21 38.63 -21.22
C ALA A 16 -14.71 38.76 -20.88
N LEU A 17 -14.95 38.64 -19.56
CA LEU A 17 -15.64 39.60 -18.69
C LEU A 17 -17.13 39.89 -18.99
N LEU A 18 -18.00 39.67 -17.99
CA LEU A 18 -18.71 40.75 -17.28
C LEU A 18 -19.58 40.17 -16.12
N SER A 19 -19.28 40.68 -14.91
CA SER A 19 -20.15 40.97 -13.76
C SER A 19 -21.48 40.23 -13.56
N GLY A 20 -21.65 39.62 -12.36
CA GLY A 20 -22.90 39.74 -11.61
C GLY A 20 -23.50 38.45 -11.02
N CYS A 21 -23.18 38.23 -9.73
CA CYS A 21 -24.01 37.65 -8.64
C CYS A 21 -24.43 36.16 -8.61
N ASP A 22 -24.37 35.63 -7.36
CA ASP A 22 -25.06 34.46 -6.78
C ASP A 22 -24.65 33.06 -7.31
N GLN A 23 -24.15 32.05 -6.59
CA GLN A 23 -23.96 31.63 -5.18
C GLN A 23 -22.85 30.53 -5.25
N SER A 24 -21.92 30.27 -4.34
CA SER A 24 -21.90 30.33 -2.88
C SER A 24 -20.48 30.56 -2.37
N ALA A 25 -20.39 31.22 -1.22
CA ALA A 25 -19.18 31.66 -0.55
C ALA A 25 -18.32 30.51 0.07
N PRO A 26 -17.04 30.80 0.38
CA PRO A 26 -15.97 29.88 0.84
C PRO A 26 -15.82 29.98 2.39
N PRO A 27 -14.75 29.48 3.08
CA PRO A 27 -13.38 30.06 3.05
C PRO A 27 -12.25 29.01 3.12
N ALA A 28 -11.11 29.22 2.45
CA ALA A 28 -9.88 29.84 2.95
C ALA A 28 -9.02 28.99 3.92
N GLN A 29 -7.70 29.04 3.65
CA GLN A 29 -6.56 28.81 4.56
C GLN A 29 -6.23 27.33 4.84
N ASN A 30 -5.04 26.83 4.50
CA ASN A 30 -3.82 27.24 5.17
C ASN A 30 -2.54 26.91 4.38
N ASN A 31 -1.65 27.90 4.30
CA ASN A 31 -0.21 27.74 4.09
C ASN A 31 0.37 26.75 5.10
N ALA A 32 1.06 25.71 4.65
CA ALA A 32 2.10 25.10 5.47
C ALA A 32 3.20 24.51 4.59
N ILE A 33 4.16 25.36 4.25
CA ILE A 33 5.54 24.93 4.07
C ILE A 33 5.92 24.18 5.36
N GLY A 34 6.03 22.85 5.30
CA GLY A 34 6.56 22.04 6.40
C GLY A 34 5.68 20.87 6.84
N ARG A 35 5.84 19.71 6.18
CA ARG A 35 5.96 18.34 6.73
C ARG A 35 5.47 17.31 5.70
N PRO A 36 6.36 16.50 5.09
CA PRO A 36 5.97 15.47 4.12
C PRO A 36 5.26 14.23 4.73
N ALA A 37 4.67 14.32 5.93
CA ALA A 37 4.16 13.15 6.65
C ALA A 37 2.79 12.64 6.13
N ALA A 38 1.93 13.51 5.60
CA ALA A 38 0.58 13.11 5.19
C ALA A 38 0.54 12.29 3.90
N THR A 39 1.37 12.63 2.89
CA THR A 39 1.43 11.91 1.61
C THR A 39 2.20 10.60 1.72
N GLN A 40 3.20 10.53 2.60
CA GLN A 40 4.01 9.33 2.78
C GLN A 40 3.22 8.20 3.45
N ASN A 41 2.30 8.52 4.37
CA ASN A 41 1.47 7.51 5.02
C ASN A 41 0.48 6.86 4.04
N THR A 42 -0.14 7.66 3.17
CA THR A 42 -1.00 7.14 2.09
C THR A 42 -0.21 6.27 1.10
N THR A 43 1.01 6.69 0.76
CA THR A 43 1.88 5.92 -0.16
C THR A 43 2.30 4.59 0.47
N ALA A 44 2.70 4.59 1.74
CA ALA A 44 3.09 3.39 2.47
C ALA A 44 1.92 2.41 2.65
N GLU A 45 0.72 2.92 2.92
CA GLU A 45 -0.49 2.09 3.02
C GLU A 45 -0.83 1.43 1.69
N VAL A 46 -0.91 2.21 0.59
CA VAL A 46 -1.15 1.68 -0.76
C VAL A 46 -0.10 0.64 -1.14
N LYS A 47 1.19 0.91 -0.85
CA LYS A 47 2.27 -0.03 -1.16
C LYS A 47 2.23 -1.27 -0.30
N SER A 48 1.83 -1.18 0.96
CA SER A 48 1.65 -2.36 1.80
C SER A 48 0.53 -3.29 1.30
N GLN A 49 -0.56 -2.71 0.77
CA GLN A 49 -1.64 -3.46 0.15
C GLN A 49 -1.23 -4.08 -1.20
N GLU A 50 -0.47 -3.34 -2.01
CA GLU A 50 0.14 -3.86 -3.25
C GLU A 50 1.06 -5.06 -2.95
N ALA A 51 1.88 -4.97 -1.90
CA ALA A 51 2.74 -6.07 -1.47
C ALA A 51 1.93 -7.31 -1.03
N LEU A 52 0.82 -7.14 -0.31
CA LEU A 52 -0.07 -8.25 0.06
C LEU A 52 -0.69 -8.91 -1.16
N GLY A 53 -1.19 -8.12 -2.12
CA GLY A 53 -1.77 -8.65 -3.37
C GLY A 53 -0.75 -9.38 -4.25
N LEU A 54 0.52 -9.04 -4.13
CA LEU A 54 1.62 -9.68 -4.85
C LEU A 54 2.23 -10.88 -4.11
N ALA A 55 1.97 -11.05 -2.80
CA ALA A 55 2.65 -12.04 -1.97
C ALA A 55 2.58 -13.48 -2.53
N LEU A 56 1.47 -13.83 -3.18
CA LEU A 56 1.28 -15.13 -3.83
C LEU A 56 1.69 -15.17 -5.30
N SER A 57 1.44 -14.09 -6.03
CA SER A 57 1.59 -14.05 -7.49
C SER A 57 2.99 -13.63 -7.93
N SER A 58 3.70 -12.85 -7.11
CA SER A 58 5.04 -12.33 -7.38
C SER A 58 5.77 -12.02 -6.06
N PRO A 59 6.28 -13.05 -5.35
CA PRO A 59 6.92 -12.88 -4.05
C PRO A 59 8.15 -11.97 -4.10
N GLU A 60 8.95 -12.02 -5.17
CA GLU A 60 10.09 -11.10 -5.35
C GLU A 60 9.66 -9.63 -5.43
N ALA A 61 8.56 -9.32 -6.14
CA ALA A 61 8.06 -7.95 -6.24
C ALA A 61 7.51 -7.48 -4.88
N ALA A 62 6.79 -8.35 -4.17
CA ALA A 62 6.32 -8.08 -2.81
C ALA A 62 7.49 -7.81 -1.85
N ALA A 63 8.56 -8.61 -1.92
CA ALA A 63 9.76 -8.43 -1.10
C ALA A 63 10.50 -7.11 -1.40
N GLN A 64 10.54 -6.68 -2.67
CA GLN A 64 11.11 -5.37 -3.02
C GLN A 64 10.31 -4.20 -2.43
N ILE A 65 8.99 -4.34 -2.36
CA ILE A 65 8.14 -3.34 -1.70
C ILE A 65 8.37 -3.39 -0.19
N ALA A 66 8.46 -4.59 0.41
CA ALA A 66 8.80 -4.78 1.81
C ALA A 66 10.15 -4.17 2.18
N ALA A 67 11.14 -4.23 1.28
CA ALA A 67 12.44 -3.60 1.51
C ALA A 67 12.38 -2.07 1.54
N LYS A 68 11.44 -1.46 0.81
CA LYS A 68 11.23 -0.01 0.78
C LYS A 68 10.34 0.50 1.91
N TYR A 69 9.39 -0.32 2.35
CA TYR A 69 8.39 0.03 3.35
C TYR A 69 8.22 -1.08 4.41
N PRO A 70 9.29 -1.44 5.15
CA PRO A 70 9.29 -2.62 6.00
C PRO A 70 8.27 -2.54 7.14
N GLU A 71 8.12 -1.38 7.79
CA GLU A 71 7.16 -1.21 8.89
C GLU A 71 5.71 -1.30 8.42
N ALA A 72 5.37 -0.64 7.31
CA ALA A 72 4.01 -0.67 6.75
C ALA A 72 3.64 -2.08 6.27
N VAL A 73 4.56 -2.77 5.59
CA VAL A 73 4.33 -4.14 5.12
C VAL A 73 4.24 -5.13 6.28
N ALA A 74 5.07 -5.00 7.31
CA ALA A 74 5.01 -5.87 8.49
C ALA A 74 3.68 -5.70 9.25
N GLN A 75 3.20 -4.47 9.41
CA GLN A 75 1.89 -4.24 10.04
C GLN A 75 0.72 -4.72 9.17
N ALA A 76 0.79 -4.51 7.86
CA ALA A 76 -0.24 -4.98 6.94
C ALA A 76 -0.31 -6.51 6.88
N THR A 77 0.85 -7.18 6.82
CA THR A 77 0.94 -8.65 6.87
C THR A 77 0.43 -9.22 8.19
N LEU A 78 0.75 -8.57 9.33
CA LEU A 78 0.21 -8.98 10.62
C LEU A 78 -1.33 -8.92 10.63
N ARG A 79 -1.91 -7.76 10.26
CA ARG A 79 -3.37 -7.59 10.20
C ARG A 79 -4.04 -8.59 9.25
N ALA A 80 -3.45 -8.81 8.07
CA ALA A 80 -3.96 -9.78 7.10
C ALA A 80 -3.88 -11.22 7.61
N SER A 81 -2.87 -11.54 8.43
CA SER A 81 -2.70 -12.84 9.06
C SER A 81 -3.72 -13.08 10.17
N GLU A 82 -3.99 -12.06 10.99
CA GLU A 82 -5.06 -12.12 12.00
C GLU A 82 -6.42 -12.37 11.34
N GLN A 83 -6.70 -11.67 10.24
CA GLN A 83 -7.92 -11.85 9.47
C GLN A 83 -8.00 -13.26 8.87
N ALA A 84 -6.91 -13.75 8.25
CA ALA A 84 -6.86 -15.10 7.68
C ALA A 84 -7.09 -16.20 8.74
N LEU A 85 -6.62 -16.00 9.98
CA LEU A 85 -6.92 -16.90 11.10
C LEU A 85 -8.37 -16.83 11.56
N ALA A 86 -8.96 -15.64 11.58
CA ALA A 86 -10.38 -15.48 11.90
C ALA A 86 -11.27 -16.19 10.87
N ASP A 87 -10.90 -16.09 9.59
CA ASP A 87 -11.60 -16.73 8.47
C ASP A 87 -11.23 -18.21 8.26
N PHE A 88 -10.30 -18.76 9.05
CA PHE A 88 -9.78 -20.12 8.86
C PHE A 88 -10.87 -21.19 8.85
N LYS A 89 -11.91 -21.03 9.69
CA LYS A 89 -13.04 -21.97 9.73
C LYS A 89 -13.86 -21.98 8.44
N ALA A 90 -13.92 -20.85 7.73
CA ALA A 90 -14.67 -20.73 6.48
C ALA A 90 -13.85 -21.22 5.27
N SER A 91 -12.53 -21.06 5.29
CA SER A 91 -11.65 -21.44 4.17
C SER A 91 -10.25 -21.83 4.65
N PRO A 92 -10.07 -23.06 5.17
CA PRO A 92 -8.83 -23.46 5.85
C PRO A 92 -7.64 -23.55 4.88
N GLU A 93 -7.82 -24.09 3.69
CA GLU A 93 -6.73 -24.23 2.71
C GLU A 93 -6.24 -22.85 2.24
N SER A 94 -7.16 -21.96 1.88
CA SER A 94 -6.83 -20.58 1.50
C SER A 94 -6.14 -19.84 2.65
N ALA A 95 -6.58 -20.03 3.89
CA ALA A 95 -5.97 -19.41 5.05
C ALA A 95 -4.53 -19.89 5.26
N LYS A 96 -4.25 -21.20 5.13
CA LYS A 96 -2.89 -21.76 5.24
C LYS A 96 -1.96 -21.18 4.16
N VAL A 97 -2.44 -21.12 2.91
CA VAL A 97 -1.67 -20.57 1.79
C VAL A 97 -1.38 -19.08 1.98
N ASN A 98 -2.39 -18.29 2.35
CA ASN A 98 -2.22 -16.86 2.63
C ASN A 98 -1.27 -16.61 3.80
N LEU A 99 -1.41 -17.36 4.90
CA LEU A 99 -0.54 -17.23 6.07
C LEU A 99 0.91 -17.59 5.76
N ALA A 100 1.15 -18.60 4.91
CA ALA A 100 2.49 -18.93 4.46
C ALA A 100 3.11 -17.77 3.65
N ALA A 101 2.36 -17.19 2.72
CA ALA A 101 2.81 -16.04 1.93
C ALA A 101 3.06 -14.79 2.79
N TYR A 102 2.17 -14.50 3.74
CA TYR A 102 2.33 -13.38 4.66
C TYR A 102 3.52 -13.58 5.60
N ALA A 103 3.79 -14.79 6.08
CA ALA A 103 4.98 -15.09 6.87
C ALA A 103 6.29 -14.89 6.10
N GLN A 104 6.30 -15.24 4.81
CA GLN A 104 7.44 -14.96 3.94
C GLN A 104 7.62 -13.46 3.72
N LEU A 105 6.54 -12.75 3.43
CA LEU A 105 6.58 -11.30 3.23
C LEU A 105 6.99 -10.54 4.49
N ALA A 106 6.48 -10.94 5.67
CA ALA A 106 6.88 -10.36 6.95
C ALA A 106 8.34 -10.67 7.27
N THR A 107 8.85 -11.85 6.89
CA THR A 107 10.28 -12.18 7.00
C THR A 107 11.14 -11.30 6.09
N ALA A 108 10.68 -11.01 4.86
CA ALA A 108 11.37 -10.09 3.96
C ALA A 108 11.41 -8.67 4.54
N ALA A 109 10.30 -8.19 5.11
CA ALA A 109 10.26 -6.91 5.82
C ALA A 109 11.24 -6.88 7.03
N ALA A 110 11.26 -7.94 7.83
CA ALA A 110 12.17 -8.09 8.98
C ALA A 110 13.65 -8.12 8.57
N SER A 111 13.96 -8.74 7.43
CA SER A 111 15.31 -8.76 6.88
C SER A 111 15.76 -7.38 6.39
N ALA A 112 14.83 -6.56 5.91
CA ALA A 112 15.11 -5.19 5.47
C ALA A 112 15.23 -4.16 6.60
N ALA A 113 14.69 -4.47 7.79
CA ALA A 113 14.76 -3.61 8.97
C ALA A 113 15.23 -4.41 10.20
N PRO A 114 16.49 -4.87 10.24
CA PRO A 114 17.00 -5.72 11.32
C PRO A 114 16.94 -5.04 12.69
N ASP A 115 17.11 -3.72 12.73
CA ASP A 115 17.10 -2.93 13.98
C ASP A 115 15.68 -2.59 14.48
N SER A 116 14.63 -2.82 13.67
CA SER A 116 13.26 -2.48 14.05
C SER A 116 12.59 -3.61 14.84
N LYS A 117 12.50 -3.45 16.16
CA LYS A 117 11.77 -4.39 17.04
C LYS A 117 10.31 -4.56 16.63
N THR A 118 9.66 -3.49 16.16
CA THR A 118 8.26 -3.54 15.71
C THR A 118 8.09 -4.49 14.53
N VAL A 119 9.02 -4.44 13.56
CA VAL A 119 9.00 -5.32 12.39
C VAL A 119 9.31 -6.75 12.79
N GLN A 120 10.29 -6.96 13.69
CA GLN A 120 10.63 -8.30 14.18
C GLN A 120 9.49 -8.95 14.97
N ASP A 121 8.79 -8.19 15.82
CA ASP A 121 7.62 -8.66 16.57
C ASP A 121 6.48 -9.04 15.63
N ALA A 122 6.16 -8.18 14.66
CA ALA A 122 5.14 -8.46 13.65
C ALA A 122 5.47 -9.72 12.84
N ALA A 123 6.71 -9.86 12.37
CA ALA A 123 7.14 -11.05 11.63
C ALA A 123 7.09 -12.33 12.47
N SER A 124 7.45 -12.25 13.75
CA SER A 124 7.37 -13.38 14.69
C SER A 124 5.92 -13.80 14.89
N LYS A 125 5.02 -12.87 15.19
CA LYS A 125 3.58 -13.15 15.35
C LYS A 125 2.95 -13.71 14.08
N THR A 126 3.29 -13.16 12.92
CA THR A 126 2.81 -13.70 11.64
C THR A 126 3.27 -15.15 11.42
N ARG A 127 4.49 -15.51 11.83
CA ARG A 127 4.94 -16.91 11.81
C ARG A 127 4.14 -17.77 12.78
N GLU A 128 3.94 -17.32 14.02
CA GLU A 128 3.12 -18.04 15.00
C GLU A 128 1.70 -18.30 14.48
N PHE A 129 1.13 -17.35 13.75
CA PHE A 129 -0.15 -17.49 13.07
C PHE A 129 -0.13 -18.59 12.00
N LYS A 130 0.91 -18.64 11.15
CA LYS A 130 1.12 -19.73 10.20
C LYS A 130 1.23 -21.08 10.91
N ASP A 131 2.10 -21.19 11.91
CA ASP A 131 2.31 -22.42 12.68
C ASP A 131 1.02 -22.89 13.37
N LYS A 132 0.24 -21.97 13.92
CA LYS A 132 -1.07 -22.27 14.51
C LYS A 132 -2.03 -22.82 13.47
N ALA A 133 -2.11 -22.21 12.29
CA ALA A 133 -2.94 -22.68 11.19
C ALA A 133 -2.50 -24.06 10.67
N GLU A 134 -1.21 -24.39 10.70
CA GLU A 134 -0.71 -25.71 10.31
C GLU A 134 -1.11 -26.82 11.31
N ARG A 135 -1.30 -26.45 12.59
CA ARG A 135 -1.70 -27.37 13.67
C ARG A 135 -3.22 -27.55 13.81
N MET A 136 -4.01 -26.77 13.07
CA MET A 136 -5.47 -26.84 13.01
C MET A 136 -5.93 -27.72 11.85
#